data_AF-A0A4R4MNH3-F1
#
_entry.id   AF-A0A4R4MNH3-F1
#
_cell.length_a   1.000
_cell.length_b   1.000
_cell.length_c   1.000
_cell.angle_alpha   90.00
_cell.angle_beta   90.00
_cell.angle_gamma   90.00
#
_symmetry.space_group_name_H-M   'P 1'
#
loop_
_entity.id
_entity.type
_entity.pdbx_description
1 polymer ?
#
loop_
_entity_poly.entity_id
_entity_poly.type
_entity_poly.pdbx_seq_one_letter_code
_entity_poly.pdbx_strand_id
1 'polypeptide(L)'
;MTNRHPYPDPTLQEILDRNRIAHDLIDTFARSTATLNDLWQHITAALQDTPVLVAEIMRLRAQLSKNRLSRANLTAAMRATLHADADGECNPLSYLRDELADQAGHDTRSNPDGAA
;
A
#
# COMPACT_ATOMS: atom_id res chain seq x y z
N MET A 1 9.83 -77.64 14.61
CA MET A 1 9.07 -76.51 15.16
C MET A 1 8.86 -75.51 14.03
N THR A 2 7.64 -75.45 13.50
CA THR A 2 7.35 -74.77 12.23
C THR A 2 6.82 -73.37 12.53
N ASN A 3 7.57 -72.34 12.17
CA ASN A 3 7.19 -70.95 12.36
C ASN A 3 6.16 -70.57 11.28
N ARG A 4 4.86 -70.66 11.62
CA ARG A 4 3.74 -70.26 10.75
C ARG A 4 3.61 -68.74 10.82
N HIS A 5 4.06 -68.03 9.79
CA HIS A 5 3.83 -66.59 9.67
C HIS A 5 2.34 -66.33 9.37
N PRO A 6 1.62 -65.55 10.20
CA PRO A 6 0.15 -65.45 10.15
C PRO A 6 -0.34 -64.27 9.31
N TYR A 7 0.35 -63.92 8.22
CA TYR A 7 -0.11 -62.89 7.29
C TYR A 7 -0.25 -63.49 5.89
N PRO A 8 -1.43 -63.41 5.26
CA PRO A 8 -1.57 -63.81 3.86
C PRO A 8 -0.70 -62.89 3.00
N ASP A 9 0.07 -63.49 2.09
CA ASP A 9 0.85 -62.74 1.11
C ASP A 9 -0.11 -61.91 0.25
N PRO A 10 0.04 -60.58 0.17
CA PRO A 10 -0.83 -59.75 -0.64
C PRO A 10 -0.76 -60.23 -2.09
N THR A 11 -1.92 -60.47 -2.69
CA THR A 11 -1.95 -60.88 -4.10
C THR A 11 -1.36 -59.76 -4.97
N LEU A 12 -0.68 -60.13 -6.05
CA LEU A 12 -0.11 -59.15 -6.99
C LEU A 12 -1.16 -58.11 -7.46
N GLN A 13 -2.40 -58.56 -7.61
CA GLN A 13 -3.54 -57.71 -7.95
C GLN A 13 -3.81 -56.64 -6.89
N GLU A 14 -3.78 -56.99 -5.62
CA GLU A 14 -3.95 -56.04 -4.51
C GLU A 14 -2.83 -54.99 -4.47
N ILE A 15 -1.59 -55.40 -4.77
CA ILE A 15 -0.44 -54.48 -4.84
C ILE A 15 -0.64 -53.49 -6.00
N LEU A 16 -1.09 -53.97 -7.16
CA LEU A 16 -1.35 -53.12 -8.33
C LEU A 16 -2.51 -52.14 -8.08
N ASP A 17 -3.58 -52.58 -7.43
CA ASP A 17 -4.72 -51.71 -7.11
C ASP A 17 -4.34 -50.63 -6.08
N ARG A 18 -3.56 -50.97 -5.06
CA ARG A 18 -3.03 -49.98 -4.11
C ARG A 18 -2.10 -48.97 -4.76
N ASN A 19 -1.22 -49.43 -5.66
CA ASN A 19 -0.30 -48.56 -6.40
C ASN A 19 -1.07 -47.58 -7.30
N ARG A 20 -2.11 -48.04 -7.99
CA ARG A 20 -2.98 -47.18 -8.81
C ARG A 20 -3.68 -46.10 -7.98
N ILE A 21 -4.22 -46.45 -6.81
CA ILE A 21 -4.85 -45.48 -5.89
C ILE A 21 -3.82 -44.45 -5.41
N ALA A 22 -2.60 -44.88 -5.07
CA ALA A 22 -1.55 -43.96 -4.65
C ALA A 22 -1.18 -42.96 -5.76
N HIS A 23 -1.05 -43.42 -7.01
CA HIS A 23 -0.79 -42.52 -8.14
C HIS A 23 -1.93 -41.55 -8.39
N ASP A 24 -3.19 -41.98 -8.34
CA ASP A 24 -4.34 -41.10 -8.54
C ASP A 24 -4.44 -40.01 -7.44
N LEU A 25 -4.11 -40.37 -6.20
CA LEU A 25 -4.00 -39.41 -5.09
C LEU A 25 -2.85 -38.41 -5.30
N ILE A 26 -1.68 -38.87 -5.73
CA ILE A 26 -0.53 -38.00 -6.03
C ILE A 26 -0.85 -37.05 -7.18
N ASP A 27 -1.46 -37.55 -8.26
CA ASP A 27 -1.86 -36.73 -9.40
C ASP A 27 -2.90 -35.68 -9.01
N THR A 28 -3.86 -36.05 -8.18
CA THR A 28 -4.88 -35.12 -7.66
C THR A 28 -4.25 -34.07 -6.75
N PHE A 29 -3.33 -34.47 -5.86
CA PHE A 29 -2.59 -33.54 -5.03
C PHE A 29 -1.75 -32.58 -5.86
N ALA A 30 -0.98 -33.08 -6.84
CA ALA A 30 -0.16 -32.28 -7.73
C ALA A 30 -0.99 -31.22 -8.49
N ARG A 31 -2.15 -31.60 -9.05
CA ARG A 31 -3.07 -30.64 -9.69
C ARG A 31 -3.57 -29.57 -8.71
N SER A 32 -3.90 -29.95 -7.48
CA SER A 32 -4.37 -29.00 -6.46
C SER A 32 -3.27 -28.02 -6.01
N THR A 33 -2.01 -28.45 -5.98
CA THR A 33 -0.87 -27.58 -5.64
C THR A 33 -0.65 -26.49 -6.69
N ALA A 34 -0.88 -26.78 -7.97
CA ALA A 34 -0.83 -25.77 -9.03
C ALA A 34 -1.90 -24.70 -8.83
N THR A 35 -3.16 -25.10 -8.58
CA THR A 35 -4.24 -24.15 -8.29
C THR A 35 -4.01 -23.33 -7.01
N LEU A 36 -3.41 -23.94 -5.99
CA LEU A 36 -3.08 -23.24 -4.74
C LEU A 36 -1.92 -22.26 -4.95
N ASN A 37 -0.94 -22.61 -5.78
CA ASN A 37 0.14 -21.72 -6.17
C ASN A 37 -0.40 -20.50 -6.93
N ASP A 38 -1.28 -20.70 -7.91
CA ASP A 38 -1.88 -19.59 -8.66
C ASP A 38 -2.69 -18.66 -7.75
N LEU A 39 -3.46 -19.22 -6.81
CA LEU A 39 -4.17 -18.45 -5.79
C LEU A 39 -3.20 -17.63 -4.91
N TRP A 40 -2.09 -18.24 -4.48
CA TRP A 40 -1.09 -17.53 -3.70
C TRP A 40 -0.36 -16.43 -4.47
N GLN A 41 -0.08 -16.66 -5.75
CA GLN A 41 0.48 -15.62 -6.61
C GLN A 41 -0.50 -14.46 -6.75
N HIS A 42 -1.79 -14.74 -6.94
CA HIS A 42 -2.82 -13.70 -7.06
C HIS A 42 -2.97 -12.87 -5.78
N ILE A 43 -3.00 -13.53 -4.62
CA ILE A 43 -3.08 -12.85 -3.32
C ILE A 43 -1.81 -12.03 -3.07
N THR A 44 -0.64 -12.60 -3.36
CA THR A 44 0.63 -11.89 -3.17
C THR A 44 0.71 -10.67 -4.07
N ALA A 45 0.37 -10.80 -5.35
CA ALA A 45 0.30 -9.69 -6.31
C ALA A 45 -0.67 -8.60 -5.85
N ALA A 46 -1.87 -8.96 -5.41
CA ALA A 46 -2.83 -8.01 -4.87
C ALA A 46 -2.33 -7.28 -3.62
N LEU A 47 -1.53 -7.95 -2.78
CA LEU A 47 -0.93 -7.35 -1.58
C LEU A 47 0.30 -6.48 -1.89
N GLN A 48 1.00 -6.70 -3.00
CA GLN A 48 2.22 -5.93 -3.33
C GLN A 48 1.95 -4.44 -3.54
N ASP A 49 0.76 -4.08 -4.04
CA ASP A 49 0.41 -2.68 -4.29
C ASP A 49 -0.03 -1.94 -3.01
N THR A 50 -0.43 -2.67 -1.98
CA THR A 50 -0.93 -2.10 -0.72
C THR A 50 0.04 -1.12 -0.05
N PRO A 51 1.34 -1.43 0.17
CA PRO A 51 2.27 -0.49 0.78
C PRO A 51 2.48 0.78 -0.08
N VAL A 52 2.48 0.66 -1.41
CA VAL A 52 2.60 1.80 -2.32
C VAL A 52 1.39 2.71 -2.21
N LEU A 53 0.19 2.14 -2.22
CA LEU A 53 -1.06 2.89 -2.04
C LEU A 53 -1.14 3.57 -0.67
N VAL A 54 -0.70 2.90 0.40
CA VAL A 54 -0.64 3.48 1.75
C VAL A 54 0.33 4.67 1.79
N ALA A 55 1.52 4.51 1.21
CA ALA A 55 2.51 5.59 1.11
C ALA A 55 1.95 6.80 0.34
N GLU A 56 1.23 6.53 -0.76
CA GLU A 56 0.61 7.58 -1.56
C GLU A 56 -0.52 8.30 -0.83
N ILE A 57 -1.38 7.56 -0.11
CA ILE A 57 -2.42 8.15 0.74
C ILE A 57 -1.79 9.03 1.83
N MET A 58 -0.69 8.59 2.46
CA MET A 58 0.03 9.39 3.45
C MET A 58 0.61 10.67 2.83
N ARG A 59 1.22 10.57 1.65
CA ARG A 59 1.73 11.71 0.88
C ARG A 59 0.63 12.72 0.56
N LEU A 60 -0.49 12.25 0.01
CA LEU A 60 -1.65 13.09 -0.32
C LEU A 60 -2.27 13.75 0.91
N ARG A 61 -2.34 13.04 2.05
CA ARG A 61 -2.82 13.60 3.32
C ARG A 61 -1.91 14.70 3.85
N ALA A 62 -0.60 14.53 3.74
CA ALA A 62 0.37 15.55 4.11
C ALA A 62 0.24 16.79 3.21
N GLN A 63 0.11 16.61 1.90
CA GLN A 63 -0.10 17.70 0.95
C GLN A 63 -1.41 18.45 1.18
N LEU A 64 -2.50 17.71 1.43
CA LEU A 64 -3.80 18.31 1.75
C LEU A 64 -3.74 19.12 3.04
N SER A 65 -3.08 18.61 4.07
CA SER A 65 -2.89 19.32 5.34
C SER A 65 -2.08 20.60 5.13
N LYS A 66 -0.98 20.54 4.37
CA LYS A 66 -0.16 21.71 4.01
C LYS A 66 -0.99 22.75 3.26
N ASN A 67 -1.75 22.35 2.24
CA ASN A 67 -2.57 23.28 1.46
C ASN A 67 -3.68 23.93 2.29
N ARG A 68 -4.33 23.16 3.18
CA ARG A 68 -5.34 23.70 4.11
C ARG A 68 -4.73 24.73 5.06
N LEU A 69 -3.53 24.48 5.57
CA LEU A 69 -2.81 25.44 6.41
C LEU A 69 -2.47 26.72 5.64
N SER A 70 -1.90 26.63 4.43
CA SER A 70 -1.61 27.78 3.57
C SER A 70 -2.86 28.62 3.28
N ARG A 71 -4.00 27.97 3.00
CA ARG A 71 -5.28 28.67 2.80
C ARG A 71 -5.78 29.37 4.07
N ALA A 72 -5.62 28.74 5.23
CA ALA A 72 -6.00 29.32 6.50
C ALA A 72 -5.14 30.56 6.82
N ASN A 73 -3.82 30.46 6.61
CA ASN A 73 -2.88 31.56 6.81
C ASN A 73 -3.17 32.73 5.86
N LEU A 74 -3.39 32.49 4.56
CA LEU A 74 -3.83 33.54 3.63
C LEU A 74 -5.13 34.21 4.06
N THR A 75 -6.10 33.43 4.57
CA THR A 75 -7.36 33.99 5.07
C THR A 75 -7.13 34.85 6.30
N ALA A 76 -6.21 34.45 7.19
CA ALA A 76 -5.81 35.24 8.34
C ALA A 76 -5.10 36.54 7.90
N ALA A 77 -4.17 36.47 6.95
CA ALA A 77 -3.48 37.62 6.38
C ALA A 77 -4.45 38.61 5.70
N MET A 78 -5.41 38.12 4.92
CA MET A 78 -6.47 38.96 4.33
C MET A 78 -7.27 39.70 5.40
N ARG A 79 -7.66 39.00 6.47
CA ARG A 79 -8.39 39.62 7.60
C ARG A 79 -7.53 40.64 8.34
N ALA A 80 -6.26 40.33 8.57
CA ALA A 80 -5.32 41.24 9.21
C ALA A 80 -5.15 42.53 8.39
N THR A 81 -4.97 42.41 7.07
CA THR A 81 -4.92 43.56 6.15
C THR A 81 -6.17 44.42 6.23
N LEU A 82 -7.38 43.83 6.20
CA LEU A 82 -8.62 44.60 6.29
C LEU A 82 -8.77 45.32 7.62
N HIS A 83 -8.35 44.69 8.72
CA HIS A 83 -8.39 45.32 10.04
C HIS A 83 -7.38 46.47 10.16
N ALA A 84 -6.15 46.24 9.70
CA ALA A 84 -5.10 47.24 9.65
C ALA A 84 -5.49 48.47 8.81
N ASP A 85 -6.17 48.26 7.67
CA ASP A 85 -6.70 49.34 6.84
C ASP A 85 -7.78 50.15 7.57
N ALA A 86 -8.70 49.46 8.25
CA ALA A 86 -9.74 50.10 9.06
C ALA A 86 -9.17 50.91 10.24
N ASP A 87 -8.06 50.44 10.82
CA ASP A 87 -7.36 51.11 11.92
C ASP A 87 -6.43 52.24 11.43
N GLY A 88 -6.29 52.42 10.11
CA GLY A 88 -5.47 53.47 9.50
C GLY A 88 -3.96 53.22 9.55
N GLU A 89 -3.54 51.95 9.66
CA GLU A 89 -2.13 51.58 9.61
C GLU A 89 -1.49 52.01 8.28
N CYS A 90 -0.23 52.48 8.31
CA CYS A 90 0.45 53.01 7.12
C CYS A 90 0.68 51.97 6.00
N ASN A 91 0.71 50.67 6.32
CA ASN A 91 0.98 49.62 5.32
C ASN A 91 0.20 48.32 5.57
N PRO A 92 -1.14 48.32 5.45
CA PRO A 92 -1.97 47.14 5.74
C PRO A 92 -1.69 45.94 4.82
N LEU A 93 -1.18 46.21 3.60
CA LEU A 93 -0.81 45.18 2.62
C LEU A 93 0.49 44.42 2.96
N SER A 94 1.20 44.80 4.02
CA SER A 94 2.38 44.07 4.50
C SER A 94 2.03 42.61 4.84
N TYR A 95 0.96 42.39 5.61
CA TYR A 95 0.52 41.05 6.03
C TYR A 95 0.29 40.08 4.86
N LEU A 96 -0.37 40.54 3.80
CA LEU A 96 -0.60 39.72 2.61
C LEU A 96 0.68 39.43 1.82
N ARG A 97 1.57 40.42 1.71
CA ARG A 97 2.84 40.24 1.00
C ARG A 97 3.76 39.28 1.74
N ASP A 98 3.80 39.37 3.06
CA ASP A 98 4.61 38.47 3.89
C ASP A 98 4.11 37.03 3.80
N GLU A 99 2.79 36.81 3.87
CA GLU A 99 2.22 35.46 3.71
C GLU A 99 2.46 34.90 2.30
N LEU A 100 2.32 35.70 1.24
CA LEU A 100 2.61 35.26 -0.13
C LEU A 100 4.10 34.93 -0.31
N ALA A 101 5.01 35.70 0.31
CA ALA A 101 6.43 35.44 0.28
C ALA A 101 6.80 34.15 1.02
N ASP A 102 6.18 33.90 2.18
CA ASP A 102 6.36 32.67 2.96
C ASP A 102 5.89 31.43 2.16
N GLN A 103 4.74 31.52 1.51
CA GLN A 103 4.22 30.44 0.66
C GLN A 103 5.11 30.17 -0.57
N ALA A 104 5.63 31.21 -1.22
CA ALA A 104 6.59 31.05 -2.32
C ALA A 104 7.89 30.36 -1.86
N GLY A 105 8.36 30.66 -0.65
CA GLY A 105 9.49 29.96 -0.02
C GLY A 105 9.19 28.50 0.30
N HIS A 106 7.96 28.18 0.68
CA HIS A 106 7.53 26.80 0.95
C HIS A 106 7.36 25.94 -0.30
N ASP A 107 6.99 26.52 -1.44
CA ASP A 107 6.85 25.79 -2.71
C ASP A 107 8.22 25.45 -3.31
N THR A 108 9.15 26.41 -3.31
CA THR A 108 10.53 26.20 -3.77
C THR A 108 11.27 25.12 -2.96
N ARG A 109 11.05 25.08 -1.64
CA ARG A 109 11.68 24.07 -0.76
C ARG A 109 11.04 22.67 -0.86
N SER A 110 9.84 22.56 -1.43
CA SER A 110 9.13 21.28 -1.62
C SER A 110 9.45 20.63 -2.97
N ASN A 111 10.17 21.31 -3.86
CA ASN A 111 10.58 20.83 -5.17
C ASN A 111 12.12 20.83 -5.35
N PRO A 112 12.86 19.94 -4.67
CA PRO A 112 14.33 19.89 -4.79
C PRO A 112 14.85 19.28 -6.11
N ASP A 113 14.01 18.54 -6.85
CA ASP A 113 14.44 17.77 -8.05
C ASP A 113 14.00 18.39 -9.39
N GLY A 114 13.44 19.61 -9.38
CA GLY A 114 13.00 20.30 -10.60
C GLY A 114 14.10 21.01 -11.41
N ALA A 115 15.37 20.82 -11.04
CA ALA A 115 16.51 21.48 -11.67
C ALA A 115 17.59 20.45 -12.08
N ALA A 116 17.34 19.74 -13.18
CA ALA A 116 18.34 19.27 -14.16
C ALA A 116 17.63 18.59 -15.33
#